data_AF-A0A2S4UT10-F1
#
_entry.id   AF-A0A2S4UT10-F1
#
_cell.length_a   1.000
_cell.length_b   1.000
_cell.length_c   1.000
_cell.angle_alpha   90.00
_cell.angle_beta   90.00
_cell.angle_gamma   90.00
#
_symmetry.space_group_name_H-M   'P 1'
#
loop_
_entity.id
_entity.type
_entity.pdbx_description
1 polymer ?
#
loop_
_entity_poly.entity_id
_entity_poly.type
_entity_poly.pdbx_seq_one_letter_code
_entity_poly.pdbx_strand_id
1 'polypeptide(L)'
;MEPTETNEDQPADRKTLVSQHHRYLDTMASATTKNVEQNDESQEIDNILKGEESLLTREQEVERVIAAFKLNPYEILELDMTNPSSITDSVIRKAYRQKSLLIHPDKLSHLSGFLLDPENENETIKDARMLTLRRLNLPDSTPDDHEKISQLNPTFQFRVALKTKEIIIEEEARKMTMIAEGTEAKRHEDAITKRKRELEDKKRWEETREERVTDWRSFQKGETSGKKKKKQKLQVLG
;
A
#
# COMPACT_ATOMS: atom_id res chain seq x y z
N MET A 1 -83.16 -18.72 30.87
CA MET A 1 -81.97 -19.01 31.68
C MET A 1 -80.78 -18.85 30.76
N GLU A 2 -80.11 -17.71 30.87
CA GLU A 2 -78.73 -17.46 30.41
C GLU A 2 -77.74 -18.42 31.12
N PRO A 3 -76.46 -18.62 30.70
CA PRO A 3 -75.45 -17.56 30.42
C PRO A 3 -74.61 -17.75 29.12
N THR A 4 -74.35 -16.72 28.31
CA THR A 4 -73.30 -15.65 28.32
C THR A 4 -71.90 -16.07 27.86
N GLU A 5 -71.52 -15.51 26.71
CA GLU A 5 -70.16 -15.41 26.14
C GLU A 5 -69.25 -14.53 27.02
N THR A 6 -67.99 -14.92 27.20
CA THR A 6 -66.90 -14.03 27.63
C THR A 6 -65.61 -14.41 26.90
N ASN A 7 -65.25 -13.63 25.88
CA ASN A 7 -63.91 -13.61 25.31
C ASN A 7 -63.19 -12.42 25.94
N GLU A 8 -62.28 -12.69 26.88
CA GLU A 8 -61.50 -11.66 27.57
C GLU A 8 -60.34 -11.18 26.69
N ASP A 9 -60.45 -9.92 26.27
CA ASP A 9 -59.43 -9.15 25.57
C ASP A 9 -58.33 -8.72 26.58
N GLN A 10 -57.13 -9.32 26.49
CA GLN A 10 -55.96 -8.87 27.24
C GLN A 10 -55.14 -7.85 26.42
N PRO A 11 -54.93 -6.61 26.92
CA PRO A 11 -54.17 -5.60 26.19
C PRO A 11 -52.67 -5.91 26.26
N ALA A 12 -52.13 -6.55 25.23
CA ALA A 12 -50.70 -6.68 25.04
C ALA A 12 -50.07 -5.28 24.87
N ASP A 13 -49.18 -4.97 25.81
CA ASP A 13 -48.56 -3.68 26.07
C ASP A 13 -47.80 -3.14 24.84
N ARG A 14 -48.47 -2.30 24.02
CA ARG A 14 -47.95 -1.68 22.78
C ARG A 14 -46.57 -1.01 22.93
N LYS A 15 -46.19 -0.61 24.14
CA LYS A 15 -44.90 0.05 24.43
C LYS A 15 -43.70 -0.92 24.38
N THR A 16 -43.90 -2.20 24.61
CA THR A 16 -42.81 -3.21 24.63
C THR A 16 -42.44 -3.67 23.22
N LEU A 17 -43.45 -3.80 22.35
CA LEU A 17 -43.29 -4.11 20.92
C LEU A 17 -42.53 -3.00 20.16
N VAL A 18 -42.86 -1.73 20.44
CA VAL A 18 -42.17 -0.58 19.82
C VAL A 18 -40.69 -0.50 20.24
N SER A 19 -40.36 -0.80 21.50
CA SER A 19 -38.97 -0.78 21.99
C SER A 19 -38.11 -1.95 21.48
N GLN A 20 -38.73 -3.12 21.24
CA GLN A 20 -38.05 -4.24 20.59
C GLN A 20 -37.84 -3.98 19.10
N HIS A 21 -38.83 -3.38 18.43
CA HIS A 21 -38.72 -3.00 17.02
C HIS A 21 -37.65 -1.92 16.78
N HIS A 22 -37.57 -0.88 17.64
CA HIS A 22 -36.51 0.13 17.53
C HIS A 22 -35.11 -0.45 17.73
N ARG A 23 -34.91 -1.33 18.73
CA ARG A 23 -33.60 -1.99 18.93
C ARG A 23 -33.21 -2.94 17.78
N TYR A 24 -34.19 -3.58 17.15
CA TYR A 24 -33.95 -4.39 15.96
C TYR A 24 -33.56 -3.52 14.75
N LEU A 25 -34.21 -2.38 14.56
CA LEU A 25 -33.86 -1.41 13.52
C LEU A 25 -32.47 -0.79 13.73
N ASP A 26 -32.09 -0.47 14.97
CA ASP A 26 -30.75 0.08 15.27
C ASP A 26 -29.63 -0.95 15.04
N THR A 27 -29.89 -2.22 15.37
CA THR A 27 -28.94 -3.32 15.14
C THR A 27 -28.81 -3.62 13.64
N MET A 28 -29.92 -3.60 12.90
CA MET A 28 -29.95 -3.73 11.45
C MET A 28 -29.23 -2.56 10.77
N ALA A 29 -29.44 -1.33 11.24
CA ALA A 29 -28.75 -0.14 10.73
C ALA A 29 -27.23 -0.24 10.98
N SER A 30 -26.80 -0.61 12.19
CA SER A 30 -25.37 -0.77 12.50
C SER A 30 -24.70 -1.96 11.79
N ALA A 31 -25.44 -3.04 11.54
CA ALA A 31 -24.96 -4.16 10.73
C ALA A 31 -24.91 -3.83 9.23
N THR A 32 -25.79 -2.95 8.76
CA THR A 32 -25.77 -2.42 7.39
C THR A 32 -24.62 -1.45 7.20
N THR A 33 -24.38 -0.51 8.13
CA THR A 33 -23.25 0.42 8.02
C THR A 33 -21.90 -0.29 8.09
N LYS A 34 -21.74 -1.29 8.96
CA LYS A 34 -20.51 -2.10 8.99
C LYS A 34 -20.30 -2.93 7.73
N ASN A 35 -21.36 -3.49 7.13
CA ASN A 35 -21.23 -4.18 5.85
C ASN A 35 -20.89 -3.23 4.71
N VAL A 36 -21.40 -2.00 4.71
CA VAL A 36 -21.10 -0.99 3.70
C VAL A 36 -19.65 -0.52 3.82
N GLU A 37 -19.17 -0.20 5.03
CA GLU A 37 -17.77 0.20 5.27
C GLU A 37 -16.78 -0.92 4.90
N GLN A 38 -17.07 -2.18 5.27
CA GLN A 38 -16.20 -3.31 4.88
C GLN A 38 -16.22 -3.60 3.37
N ASN A 39 -17.35 -3.34 2.70
CA ASN A 39 -17.45 -3.49 1.26
C ASN A 39 -16.70 -2.38 0.51
N ASP A 40 -16.70 -1.14 1.03
CA ASP A 40 -15.93 -0.03 0.48
C ASP A 40 -14.41 -0.25 0.66
N GLU A 41 -13.96 -0.67 1.85
CA GLU A 41 -12.54 -1.03 2.07
C GLU A 41 -12.09 -2.21 1.18
N SER A 42 -12.95 -3.23 1.00
CA SER A 42 -12.65 -4.36 0.13
C SER A 42 -12.57 -3.95 -1.35
N GLN A 43 -13.44 -3.04 -1.80
CA GLN A 43 -13.42 -2.50 -3.16
C GLN A 43 -12.19 -1.62 -3.40
N GLU A 44 -11.76 -0.86 -2.40
CA GLU A 44 -10.53 -0.06 -2.49
C GLU A 44 -9.30 -0.95 -2.60
N ILE A 45 -9.21 -2.01 -1.79
CA ILE A 45 -8.13 -3.02 -1.89
C ILE A 45 -8.15 -3.70 -3.26
N ASP A 46 -9.31 -4.10 -3.77
CA ASP A 46 -9.43 -4.71 -5.10
C ASP A 46 -8.99 -3.76 -6.22
N ASN A 47 -9.25 -2.46 -6.09
CA ASN A 47 -8.84 -1.45 -7.07
C ASN A 47 -7.33 -1.21 -7.04
N ILE A 48 -6.72 -1.20 -5.85
CA ILE A 48 -5.26 -1.12 -5.67
C ILE A 48 -4.61 -2.37 -6.29
N LEU A 49 -5.13 -3.56 -5.98
CA LEU A 49 -4.59 -4.83 -6.48
C LEU A 49 -4.66 -4.92 -8.01
N LYS A 50 -5.77 -4.48 -8.62
CA LYS A 50 -5.90 -4.39 -10.09
C LYS A 50 -4.92 -3.38 -10.71
N GLY A 51 -4.63 -2.30 -9.98
CA GLY A 51 -3.61 -1.33 -10.37
C GLY A 51 -2.23 -1.97 -10.41
N GLU A 52 -1.85 -2.68 -9.34
CA GLU A 52 -0.57 -3.39 -9.23
C GLU A 52 -0.43 -4.51 -10.29
N GLU A 53 -1.49 -5.28 -10.53
CA GLU A 53 -1.53 -6.31 -11.57
C GLU A 53 -1.30 -5.72 -12.99
N SER A 54 -1.90 -4.55 -13.25
CA SER A 54 -1.71 -3.81 -14.51
C SER A 54 -0.29 -3.25 -14.69
N LEU A 55 0.40 -2.94 -13.58
CA LEU A 55 1.81 -2.51 -13.63
C LEU A 55 2.73 -3.71 -13.84
N LEU A 56 2.53 -4.80 -13.11
CA LEU A 56 3.33 -6.02 -13.24
C LEU A 56 3.27 -6.59 -14.67
N THR A 57 2.07 -6.66 -15.25
CA THR A 57 1.88 -7.11 -16.64
C THR A 57 2.58 -6.19 -17.66
N ARG A 58 2.62 -4.89 -17.38
CA ARG A 58 3.31 -3.90 -18.21
C ARG A 58 4.83 -4.03 -18.11
N GLU A 59 5.38 -4.19 -16.91
CA GLU A 59 6.82 -4.38 -16.67
C GLU A 59 7.34 -5.69 -17.29
N GLN A 60 6.60 -6.79 -17.14
CA GLN A 60 6.93 -8.07 -17.77
C GLN A 60 6.97 -7.96 -19.31
N GLU A 61 6.05 -7.19 -19.90
CA GLU A 61 6.03 -6.95 -21.34
C GLU A 61 7.26 -6.13 -21.79
N VAL A 62 7.69 -5.14 -21.00
CA VAL A 62 8.90 -4.35 -21.26
C VAL A 62 10.14 -5.25 -21.25
N GLU A 63 10.30 -6.07 -20.21
CA GLU A 63 11.43 -7.00 -20.10
C GLU A 63 11.47 -7.96 -21.29
N ARG A 64 10.31 -8.48 -21.69
CA ARG A 64 10.23 -9.36 -22.84
C ARG A 64 10.59 -8.64 -24.15
N VAL A 65 10.15 -7.41 -24.36
CA VAL A 65 10.49 -6.62 -25.56
C VAL A 65 11.98 -6.25 -25.60
N ILE A 66 12.59 -5.97 -24.44
CA ILE A 66 14.04 -5.76 -24.33
C ILE A 66 14.81 -7.06 -24.63
N ALA A 67 14.28 -8.20 -24.20
CA ALA A 67 14.86 -9.52 -24.49
C ALA A 67 14.64 -9.97 -25.95
N ALA A 68 13.56 -9.52 -26.59
CA ALA A 68 13.27 -9.85 -27.97
C ALA A 68 14.36 -9.32 -28.92
N PHE A 69 14.65 -10.09 -29.97
CA PHE A 69 15.66 -9.71 -30.93
C PHE A 69 15.20 -8.50 -31.74
N LYS A 70 15.95 -7.39 -31.69
CA LYS A 70 15.63 -6.10 -32.34
C LYS A 70 15.33 -6.21 -33.84
N LEU A 71 15.83 -7.25 -34.51
CA LEU A 71 15.64 -7.47 -35.94
C LEU A 71 14.37 -8.27 -36.27
N ASN A 72 13.67 -8.83 -35.27
CA ASN A 72 12.45 -9.61 -35.47
C ASN A 72 11.20 -8.81 -35.04
N PRO A 73 10.58 -8.05 -35.96
CA PRO A 73 9.42 -7.22 -35.63
C PRO A 73 8.17 -8.03 -35.26
N TYR A 74 8.06 -9.27 -35.74
CA TYR A 74 6.90 -10.13 -35.44
C TYR A 74 6.90 -10.61 -33.99
N GLU A 75 8.08 -10.94 -33.46
CA GLU A 75 8.27 -11.34 -32.07
C GLU A 75 7.97 -10.19 -31.10
N ILE A 76 8.41 -8.97 -31.43
CA ILE A 76 8.08 -7.76 -30.66
C ILE A 76 6.57 -7.50 -30.68
N LEU A 77 5.91 -7.74 -31.81
CA LEU A 77 4.47 -7.53 -31.97
C LEU A 77 3.59 -8.71 -31.54
N GLU A 78 4.17 -9.82 -31.03
CA GLU A 78 3.46 -11.08 -30.73
C GLU A 78 2.63 -11.60 -31.91
N LEU A 79 3.15 -11.47 -33.12
CA LEU A 79 2.50 -11.97 -34.32
C LEU A 79 3.06 -13.34 -34.67
N ASP A 80 2.16 -14.27 -35.02
CA ASP A 80 2.53 -15.63 -35.39
C ASP A 80 3.31 -15.65 -36.71
N MET A 81 4.62 -15.90 -36.60
CA MET A 81 5.53 -15.98 -37.74
C MET A 81 5.26 -17.17 -38.66
N THR A 82 4.50 -18.18 -38.21
CA THR A 82 4.27 -19.41 -38.96
C THR A 82 3.18 -19.25 -40.04
N ASN A 83 2.33 -18.22 -39.92
CA ASN A 83 1.19 -18.00 -40.81
C ASN A 83 1.16 -16.57 -41.38
N PRO A 84 2.12 -16.20 -42.26
CA PRO A 84 2.22 -14.84 -42.81
C PRO A 84 0.97 -14.42 -43.62
N SER A 85 0.20 -15.37 -44.15
CA SER A 85 -1.04 -15.10 -44.90
C SER A 85 -2.19 -14.60 -44.02
N SER A 86 -2.13 -14.80 -42.71
CA SER A 86 -3.13 -14.32 -41.76
C SER A 86 -2.86 -12.89 -41.27
N ILE A 87 -1.64 -12.40 -41.49
CA ILE A 87 -1.16 -11.11 -40.98
C ILE A 87 -1.43 -10.03 -42.03
N THR A 88 -2.62 -9.44 -41.96
CA THR A 88 -2.96 -8.25 -42.73
C THR A 88 -2.33 -7.01 -42.10
N ASP A 89 -1.97 -6.02 -42.90
CA ASP A 89 -1.39 -4.74 -42.45
C ASP A 89 -2.25 -3.98 -41.40
N SER A 90 -3.56 -4.24 -41.38
CA SER A 90 -4.48 -3.75 -40.34
C SER A 90 -4.18 -4.36 -38.94
N VAL A 91 -3.84 -5.65 -38.89
CA VAL A 91 -3.51 -6.37 -37.65
C VAL A 91 -2.20 -5.86 -37.09
N ILE A 92 -1.20 -5.64 -37.95
CA ILE A 92 0.10 -5.07 -37.58
C ILE A 92 -0.08 -3.69 -36.92
N ARG A 93 -0.86 -2.80 -37.56
CA ARG A 93 -1.12 -1.46 -37.02
C ARG A 93 -1.86 -1.50 -35.69
N LYS A 94 -2.82 -2.41 -35.54
CA LYS A 94 -3.57 -2.58 -34.29
C LYS A 94 -2.66 -3.09 -33.16
N ALA A 95 -1.86 -4.12 -33.42
CA ALA A 95 -0.90 -4.66 -32.47
C ALA A 95 0.14 -3.61 -32.05
N TYR A 96 0.68 -2.86 -33.01
CA TYR A 96 1.63 -1.78 -32.74
C TYR A 96 1.03 -0.69 -31.85
N ARG A 97 -0.18 -0.21 -32.15
CA ARG A 97 -0.86 0.81 -31.33
C ARG A 97 -1.15 0.31 -29.91
N GLN A 98 -1.56 -0.94 -29.77
CA GLN A 98 -1.87 -1.54 -28.47
C GLN A 98 -0.60 -1.69 -27.61
N LYS A 99 0.48 -2.21 -28.19
CA LYS A 99 1.74 -2.41 -27.48
C LYS A 99 2.48 -1.11 -27.18
N SER A 100 2.52 -0.17 -28.11
CA SER A 100 3.16 1.14 -27.88
C SER A 100 2.49 1.92 -26.75
N LEU A 101 1.16 1.82 -26.59
CA LEU A 101 0.44 2.43 -25.47
C LEU A 101 0.65 1.69 -24.14
N LEU A 102 0.91 0.38 -24.20
CA LEU A 102 1.23 -0.43 -23.03
C LEU A 102 2.65 -0.10 -22.56
N ILE A 103 3.63 -0.05 -23.45
CA ILE A 103 5.06 0.10 -23.15
C ILE A 103 5.51 1.58 -23.25
N HIS A 104 4.58 2.54 -23.24
CA HIS A 104 4.95 3.96 -23.32
C HIS A 104 5.70 4.40 -22.06
N PRO A 105 6.84 5.11 -22.17
CA PRO A 105 7.67 5.49 -21.02
C PRO A 105 6.92 6.34 -19.98
N ASP A 106 5.96 7.16 -20.41
CA ASP A 106 5.11 7.99 -19.54
C ASP A 106 4.23 7.18 -18.56
N LYS A 107 3.90 5.93 -18.90
CA LYS A 107 3.05 5.07 -18.04
C LYS A 107 3.86 4.13 -17.14
N LEU A 108 5.19 4.14 -17.27
CA LEU A 108 6.13 3.32 -16.50
C LEU A 108 6.84 4.21 -15.47
N SER A 109 6.05 4.84 -14.60
CA SER A 109 6.53 5.89 -13.67
C SER A 109 7.56 5.38 -12.65
N HIS A 110 7.61 4.07 -12.39
CA HIS A 110 8.63 3.44 -11.54
C HIS A 110 10.04 3.46 -12.16
N LEU A 111 10.17 3.64 -13.49
CA LEU A 111 11.44 3.99 -14.15
C LEU A 111 11.64 5.50 -14.29
N SER A 112 10.59 6.31 -14.26
CA SER A 112 10.69 7.77 -14.35
C SER A 112 10.98 8.44 -13.01
N GLY A 113 10.74 7.78 -11.87
CA GLY A 113 11.26 8.23 -10.57
C GLY A 113 12.78 8.03 -10.42
N PHE A 114 13.39 7.29 -11.34
CA PHE A 114 14.84 7.23 -11.57
C PHE A 114 15.31 8.29 -12.58
N LEU A 115 14.40 9.01 -13.25
CA LEU A 115 14.81 10.17 -14.04
C LEU A 115 15.23 11.25 -13.04
N LEU A 116 16.54 11.28 -12.77
CA LEU A 116 17.18 12.28 -11.94
C LEU A 116 16.66 13.66 -12.33
N ASP A 117 16.24 14.45 -11.34
CA ASP A 117 15.91 15.84 -11.59
C ASP A 117 17.11 16.52 -12.27
N PRO A 118 16.93 17.14 -13.45
CA PRO A 118 18.04 17.76 -14.18
C PRO A 118 18.69 18.88 -13.37
N GLU A 119 17.98 19.44 -12.39
CA GLU A 119 18.49 20.45 -11.48
C GLU A 119 19.49 19.87 -10.47
N ASN A 120 19.21 18.69 -9.91
CA ASN A 120 20.12 17.97 -9.03
C ASN A 120 21.37 17.49 -9.79
N GLU A 121 21.21 16.98 -11.02
CA GLU A 121 22.35 16.56 -11.85
C GLU A 121 23.33 17.71 -12.11
N ASN A 122 22.82 18.91 -12.36
CA ASN A 122 23.64 20.10 -12.58
C ASN A 122 24.43 20.51 -11.33
N GLU A 123 23.86 20.33 -10.13
CA GLU A 123 24.56 20.55 -8.87
C GLU A 123 25.65 19.49 -8.64
N THR A 124 25.34 18.21 -8.83
CA THR A 124 26.31 17.11 -8.71
C THR A 124 27.48 17.27 -9.68
N ILE A 125 27.24 17.75 -10.90
CA ILE A 125 28.30 18.03 -11.89
C ILE A 125 29.20 19.19 -11.43
N LYS A 126 28.62 20.26 -10.86
CA LYS A 126 29.40 21.38 -10.30
C LYS A 126 30.26 20.93 -9.12
N ASP A 127 29.71 20.10 -8.24
CA ASP A 127 30.44 19.55 -7.09
C ASP A 127 31.56 18.61 -7.53
N ALA A 128 31.30 17.75 -8.52
CA ALA A 128 32.33 16.90 -9.12
C ALA A 128 33.46 17.73 -9.76
N ARG A 129 33.12 18.84 -10.42
CA ARG A 129 34.11 19.78 -10.99
C ARG A 129 34.96 20.44 -9.90
N MET A 130 34.35 20.92 -8.82
CA MET A 130 35.11 21.50 -7.70
C MET A 130 36.04 20.46 -7.03
N LEU A 131 35.54 19.25 -6.79
CA LEU A 131 36.33 18.18 -6.17
C LEU A 131 37.51 17.75 -7.04
N THR A 132 37.33 17.70 -8.36
CA THR A 132 38.42 17.38 -9.29
C THR A 132 39.45 18.51 -9.39
N LEU A 133 39.03 19.78 -9.37
CA LEU A 133 39.95 20.94 -9.31
C LEU A 133 40.75 20.97 -8.00
N ARG A 134 40.09 20.71 -6.86
CA ARG A 134 40.74 20.59 -5.55
C ARG A 134 41.78 19.48 -5.53
N ARG A 135 41.49 18.34 -6.15
CA ARG A 135 42.44 17.22 -6.28
C ARG A 135 43.67 17.58 -7.13
N LEU A 136 43.53 18.55 -8.04
CA LEU A 136 44.61 19.08 -8.86
C LEU A 136 45.31 20.29 -8.19
N ASN A 137 44.96 20.64 -6.96
CA ASN A 137 45.43 21.81 -6.23
C ASN A 137 45.22 23.13 -7.02
N LEU A 138 44.10 23.22 -7.72
CA LEU A 138 43.70 24.42 -8.47
C LEU A 138 42.54 25.13 -7.76
N PRO A 139 42.44 26.47 -7.86
CA PRO A 139 41.29 27.21 -7.36
C PRO A 139 39.98 26.79 -8.05
N ASP A 140 38.86 26.84 -7.33
CA ASP A 140 37.53 26.44 -7.83
C ASP A 140 37.03 27.30 -9.02
N SER A 141 37.58 28.53 -9.18
CA SER A 141 37.28 29.46 -10.28
C SER A 141 38.16 29.27 -11.51
N THR A 142 39.00 28.23 -11.57
CA THR A 142 39.90 28.02 -12.71
C THR A 142 39.09 27.73 -13.99
N PRO A 143 39.32 28.47 -15.09
CA PRO A 143 38.67 28.20 -16.37
C PRO A 143 39.25 26.97 -17.05
N ASP A 144 38.46 26.33 -17.92
CA ASP A 144 38.78 25.04 -18.53
C ASP A 144 39.98 25.12 -19.50
N ASP A 145 40.34 26.31 -19.99
CA ASP A 145 41.48 26.56 -20.89
C ASP A 145 42.85 26.64 -20.19
N HIS A 146 42.90 26.41 -18.88
CA HIS A 146 44.15 26.49 -18.11
C HIS A 146 45.17 25.44 -18.61
N GLU A 147 46.45 25.82 -18.76
CA GLU A 147 47.50 24.96 -19.33
C GLU A 147 47.60 23.58 -18.63
N LYS A 148 47.52 23.58 -17.30
CA LYS A 148 47.51 22.35 -16.48
C LYS A 148 46.28 21.46 -16.71
N ILE A 149 45.17 22.01 -17.19
CA ILE A 149 43.93 21.27 -17.47
C ILE A 149 44.02 20.64 -18.87
N SER A 150 44.54 21.40 -19.84
CA SER A 150 44.73 20.96 -21.23
C SER A 150 45.76 19.83 -21.37
N GLN A 151 46.77 19.79 -20.50
CA GLN A 151 47.83 18.77 -20.52
C GLN A 151 47.46 17.46 -19.78
N LEU A 152 46.26 17.34 -19.20
CA LEU A 152 45.85 16.15 -18.44
C LEU A 152 45.49 14.97 -19.34
N ASN A 153 46.00 13.79 -18.99
CA ASN A 153 45.55 12.51 -19.53
C ASN A 153 45.11 11.59 -18.38
N PRO A 154 43.88 11.05 -18.35
CA PRO A 154 42.74 11.38 -19.22
C PRO A 154 42.26 12.83 -19.07
N THR A 155 41.52 13.31 -20.06
CA THR A 155 41.00 14.68 -20.19
C THR A 155 40.26 15.11 -18.92
N PHE A 156 40.31 16.40 -18.61
CA PHE A 156 39.63 16.97 -17.44
C PHE A 156 38.13 16.64 -17.41
N GLN A 157 37.42 16.77 -18.52
CA GLN A 157 36.00 16.40 -18.62
C GLN A 157 35.75 14.93 -18.26
N PHE A 158 36.63 14.02 -18.65
CA PHE A 158 36.52 12.61 -18.30
C PHE A 158 36.70 12.38 -16.79
N ARG A 159 37.61 13.12 -16.16
CA ARG A 159 37.83 13.06 -14.70
C ARG A 159 36.62 13.60 -13.94
N VAL A 160 36.02 14.69 -14.42
CA VAL A 160 34.77 15.24 -13.87
C VAL A 160 33.66 14.22 -13.99
N ALA A 161 33.43 13.65 -15.19
CA ALA A 161 32.41 12.64 -15.43
C ALA A 161 32.58 11.39 -14.54
N LEU A 162 33.82 10.92 -14.38
CA LEU A 162 34.13 9.79 -13.48
C LEU A 162 33.78 10.13 -12.03
N LYS A 163 34.09 11.35 -11.59
CA LYS A 163 33.79 11.79 -10.22
C LYS A 163 32.30 12.02 -10.00
N THR A 164 31.57 12.53 -10.99
CA THR A 164 30.10 12.63 -10.96
C THR A 164 29.49 11.25 -10.78
N LYS A 165 29.94 10.25 -11.54
CA LYS A 165 29.46 8.87 -11.41
C LYS A 165 29.73 8.30 -10.00
N GLU A 166 30.90 8.56 -9.44
CA GLU A 166 31.26 8.13 -8.09
C GLU A 166 30.33 8.73 -7.03
N ILE A 167 30.05 10.04 -7.12
CA ILE A 167 29.14 10.73 -6.18
C ILE A 167 27.73 10.16 -6.27
N ILE A 168 27.21 9.95 -7.49
CA ILE A 168 25.87 9.37 -7.68
C ILE A 168 25.78 7.97 -7.06
N ILE A 169 26.80 7.13 -7.27
CA ILE A 169 26.85 5.78 -6.67
C ILE A 169 26.91 5.86 -5.13
N GLU A 170 27.70 6.78 -4.58
CA GLU A 170 27.80 6.98 -3.12
C GLU A 170 26.49 7.50 -2.51
N GLU A 171 25.76 8.37 -3.21
CA GLU A 171 24.43 8.84 -2.79
C GLU A 171 23.40 7.73 -2.83
N GLU A 172 23.37 6.93 -3.89
CA GLU A 172 22.49 5.76 -3.98
C GLU A 172 22.81 4.74 -2.89
N ALA A 173 24.10 4.44 -2.67
CA ALA A 173 24.52 3.52 -1.62
C ALA A 173 24.07 4.00 -0.23
N ARG A 174 24.23 5.30 0.07
CA ARG A 174 23.77 5.91 1.34
C ARG A 174 22.25 5.85 1.49
N LYS A 175 21.52 6.12 0.42
CA LYS A 175 20.05 6.02 0.41
C LYS A 175 19.61 4.57 0.66
N MET A 176 20.26 3.60 0.02
CA MET A 176 19.99 2.18 0.22
C MET A 176 20.28 1.73 1.65
N THR A 177 21.37 2.18 2.28
CA THR A 177 21.65 1.85 3.69
C THR A 177 20.62 2.45 4.63
N MET A 178 20.19 3.70 4.40
CA MET A 178 19.19 4.36 5.24
C MET A 178 17.81 3.69 5.14
N ILE A 179 17.44 3.22 3.94
CA ILE A 179 16.21 2.46 3.73
C ILE A 179 16.31 1.10 4.43
N ALA A 180 17.43 0.38 4.27
CA ALA A 180 17.65 -0.91 4.93
C ALA A 180 17.56 -0.78 6.46
N GLU A 181 18.26 0.20 7.04
CA GLU A 181 18.24 0.51 8.47
C GLU A 181 16.84 0.89 8.96
N GLY A 182 16.11 1.73 8.20
CA GLY A 182 14.74 2.11 8.52
C GLY A 182 13.77 0.93 8.49
N THR A 183 13.92 0.00 7.54
CA THR A 183 13.09 -1.22 7.49
C THR A 183 13.39 -2.19 8.62
N GLU A 184 14.65 -2.29 9.06
CA GLU A 184 15.05 -3.13 10.18
C GLU A 184 14.60 -2.55 11.53
N ALA A 185 14.72 -1.23 11.71
CA ALA A 185 14.20 -0.53 12.88
C ALA A 185 12.68 -0.70 13.02
N LYS A 186 11.93 -0.52 11.93
CA LYS A 186 10.47 -0.72 11.92
C LYS A 186 10.09 -2.16 12.27
N ARG A 187 10.79 -3.16 11.74
CA ARG A 187 10.57 -4.57 12.10
C ARG A 187 10.83 -4.83 13.58
N HIS A 188 11.86 -4.23 14.16
CA HIS A 188 12.18 -4.38 15.57
C HIS A 188 11.13 -3.71 16.47
N GLU A 189 10.67 -2.51 16.12
CA GLU A 189 9.58 -1.81 16.80
C GLU A 189 8.25 -2.58 16.71
N ASP A 190 7.90 -3.11 15.54
CA ASP A 190 6.71 -3.94 15.33
C ASP A 190 6.78 -5.25 16.16
N ALA A 191 7.96 -5.86 16.28
CA ALA A 191 8.16 -7.04 17.11
C ALA A 191 8.01 -6.72 18.61
N ILE A 192 8.55 -5.59 19.07
CA ILE A 192 8.41 -5.14 20.47
C ILE A 192 6.96 -4.80 20.78
N THR A 193 6.27 -4.06 19.91
CA THR A 193 4.87 -3.68 20.13
C THR A 193 3.95 -4.91 20.13
N LYS A 194 4.18 -5.88 19.23
CA LYS A 194 3.47 -7.16 19.24
C LYS A 194 3.71 -7.93 20.55
N ARG A 195 4.96 -8.03 20.99
CA ARG A 195 5.30 -8.69 22.26
C ARG A 195 4.66 -7.97 23.46
N LYS A 196 4.61 -6.64 23.44
CA LYS A 196 3.95 -5.83 24.47
C LYS A 196 2.45 -6.09 24.50
N ARG A 197 1.78 -6.11 23.34
CA ARG A 197 0.35 -6.46 23.24
C ARG A 197 0.08 -7.86 23.76
N GLU A 198 0.87 -8.85 23.37
CA GLU A 198 0.73 -10.23 23.86
C GLU A 198 0.91 -10.35 25.37
N LEU A 199 1.83 -9.59 25.97
CA LEU A 199 2.03 -9.56 27.41
C LEU A 199 0.87 -8.86 28.13
N GLU A 200 0.37 -7.74 27.60
CA GLU A 200 -0.80 -7.04 28.13
C GLU A 200 -2.07 -7.91 28.03
N ASP A 201 -2.26 -8.61 26.93
CA ASP A 201 -3.38 -9.55 26.73
C ASP A 201 -3.30 -10.74 27.69
N LYS A 202 -2.10 -11.31 27.89
CA LYS A 202 -1.88 -12.36 28.91
C LYS A 202 -2.16 -11.85 30.31
N LYS A 203 -1.69 -10.65 30.65
CA LYS A 203 -1.93 -10.03 31.95
C LYS A 203 -3.42 -9.79 32.18
N ARG A 204 -4.13 -9.21 31.19
CA ARG A 204 -5.59 -9.03 31.24
C ARG A 204 -6.33 -10.36 31.36
N TRP A 205 -5.87 -11.39 30.66
CA TRP A 205 -6.44 -12.75 30.76
C TRP A 205 -6.28 -13.33 32.17
N GLU A 206 -5.12 -13.15 32.80
CA GLU A 206 -4.87 -13.61 34.17
C GLU A 206 -5.65 -12.78 35.20
N GLU A 207 -5.73 -11.46 35.06
CA GLU A 207 -6.48 -10.58 35.96
C GLU A 207 -7.99 -10.90 35.93
N THR A 208 -8.54 -11.10 34.74
CA THR A 208 -9.96 -11.49 34.56
C THR A 208 -10.21 -12.97 34.84
N ARG A 209 -9.20 -13.76 35.23
CA ARG A 209 -9.35 -15.20 35.46
C ARG A 209 -10.34 -15.51 36.56
N GLU A 210 -10.23 -14.87 37.72
CA GLU A 210 -11.11 -15.16 38.85
C GLU A 210 -12.55 -14.76 38.54
N GLU A 211 -12.77 -13.62 37.88
CA GLU A 211 -14.09 -13.19 37.42
C GLU A 211 -14.70 -14.20 36.43
N ARG A 212 -13.93 -14.62 35.42
CA ARG A 212 -14.37 -15.65 34.46
C ARG A 212 -14.62 -17.00 35.11
N VAL A 213 -13.82 -17.39 36.10
CA VAL A 213 -14.01 -18.63 36.87
C VAL A 213 -15.22 -18.52 37.78
N THR A 214 -15.50 -17.36 38.39
CA THR A 214 -16.73 -17.14 39.18
C THR A 214 -17.98 -17.13 38.30
N ASP A 215 -17.90 -16.55 37.10
CA ASP A 215 -18.97 -16.59 36.11
C ASP A 215 -19.22 -18.01 35.62
N TRP A 216 -18.16 -18.79 35.36
CA TRP A 216 -18.29 -20.20 35.01
C TRP A 216 -18.87 -21.04 36.16
N ARG A 217 -18.41 -20.82 37.40
CA ARG A 217 -18.92 -21.52 38.59
C ARG A 217 -20.38 -21.19 38.86
N SER A 218 -20.81 -19.93 38.68
CA SER A 218 -22.20 -19.52 38.86
C SER A 218 -23.11 -20.04 37.73
N PHE A 219 -22.58 -20.13 36.49
CA PHE A 219 -23.25 -20.80 35.37
C PHE A 219 -23.47 -22.30 35.65
N GLN A 220 -22.44 -23.01 36.13
CA GLN A 220 -22.54 -24.44 36.47
C GLN A 220 -23.46 -24.69 37.67
N LYS A 221 -23.52 -23.76 38.63
CA LYS A 221 -24.43 -23.81 39.79
C LYS A 221 -25.87 -23.39 39.46
N GLY A 222 -26.16 -22.95 38.24
CA GLY A 222 -27.50 -22.54 37.82
C GLY A 222 -27.99 -21.21 38.43
N GLU A 223 -27.11 -20.38 38.99
CA GLU A 223 -27.51 -19.12 39.64
C GLU A 223 -27.96 -18.05 38.63
N THR A 224 -27.62 -18.20 37.36
CA THR A 224 -28.02 -17.29 36.27
C THR A 224 -29.36 -17.66 35.62
N SER A 225 -29.96 -18.80 35.95
CA SER A 225 -31.28 -19.21 35.41
C SER A 225 -32.47 -18.79 36.29
N GLY A 226 -32.32 -17.82 37.22
CA GLY A 226 -33.36 -17.55 38.22
C GLY A 226 -33.58 -16.13 38.75
N LYS A 227 -32.93 -15.07 38.25
CA LYS A 227 -33.20 -13.69 38.72
C LYS A 227 -33.40 -12.68 37.59
N LYS A 228 -34.68 -12.47 37.23
CA LYS A 228 -35.17 -11.25 36.58
C LYS A 228 -34.69 -10.02 37.37
N LYS A 229 -33.72 -9.26 36.85
CA LYS A 229 -33.40 -7.92 37.36
C LYS A 229 -34.61 -7.00 37.13
N LYS A 230 -35.32 -6.67 38.20
CA LYS A 230 -36.37 -5.65 38.25
C LYS A 230 -35.70 -4.29 37.97
N LYS A 231 -35.95 -3.70 36.79
CA LYS A 231 -35.49 -2.34 36.46
C LYS A 231 -36.06 -1.36 37.49
N GLN A 232 -35.21 -0.74 38.32
CA GLN A 232 -35.58 0.45 39.08
C GLN A 232 -35.84 1.59 38.08
N LYS A 233 -37.04 2.15 38.12
CA LYS A 233 -37.37 3.38 37.39
C LYS A 233 -36.70 4.55 38.13
N LEU A 234 -35.76 5.22 37.47
CA LEU A 234 -35.32 6.56 37.86
C LEU A 234 -36.50 7.53 37.63
N GLN A 235 -36.96 8.19 38.69
CA GLN A 235 -37.85 9.34 38.56
C GLN A 235 -37.02 10.53 38.07
N VAL A 236 -37.35 11.02 36.88
CA VAL A 236 -36.92 12.34 36.40
C VAL A 236 -37.99 13.34 36.85
N LEU A 237 -37.59 14.33 37.65
CA LEU A 237 -38.42 15.46 38.06
C LEU A 237 -38.92 16.23 36.82
N GLY A 238 -40.18 16.65 36.87
CA GLY A 238 -40.77 17.59 35.92
C GLY A 238 -40.38 19.04 36.19
#